data_AF-A0A453FF00-F1
#
_entry.id   AF-A0A453FF00-F1
#
_cell.length_a   1.000
_cell.length_b   1.000
_cell.length_c   1.000
_cell.angle_alpha   90.00
_cell.angle_beta   90.00
_cell.angle_gamma   90.00
#
_symmetry.space_group_name_H-M   'P 1'
#
loop_
_entity.id
_entity.type
_entity.pdbx_description
1 polymer ?
#
loop_
_entity_poly.entity_id
_entity_poly.type
_entity_poly.pdbx_seq_one_letter_code
_entity_poly.pdbx_strand_id
1 'polypeptide(L)'
;MDYSNLRRQAASLKKGLFDQGHLDEQFRQVEDLQDEASPNFVEEVVVVFFKDSGRLISNLEQALEKYPRDFNRWDAYMQQLKGSCSR
;
A
#
# COMPACT_ATOMS: atom_id res chain seq x y z
N MET A 1 3.56 -24.45 -17.02
CA MET A 1 3.54 -24.14 -15.58
C MET A 1 2.20 -24.59 -15.04
N ASP A 2 2.18 -25.31 -13.93
CA ASP A 2 0.95 -25.83 -13.33
C ASP A 2 0.28 -24.72 -12.50
N TYR A 3 -0.91 -24.30 -12.92
CA TYR A 3 -1.67 -23.18 -12.35
C TYR A 3 -1.98 -23.41 -10.85
N SER A 4 -2.08 -24.68 -10.44
CA SER A 4 -2.25 -25.06 -9.04
C SER A 4 -1.03 -24.69 -8.17
N ASN A 5 0.18 -24.83 -8.73
CA ASN A 5 1.42 -24.48 -8.03
C ASN A 5 1.56 -22.97 -7.88
N LEU A 6 1.19 -22.18 -8.90
CA LEU A 6 1.18 -20.71 -8.82
C LEU A 6 0.21 -20.20 -7.76
N ARG A 7 -1.02 -20.76 -7.70
CA ARG A 7 -2.00 -20.42 -6.66
C ARG A 7 -1.49 -20.74 -5.26
N ARG A 8 -0.83 -21.89 -5.08
CA ARG A 8 -0.24 -22.26 -3.78
C ARG A 8 0.89 -21.31 -3.37
N GLN A 9 1.75 -20.93 -4.32
CA GLN A 9 2.83 -19.96 -4.06
C GLN A 9 2.27 -18.59 -3.67
N ALA A 10 1.28 -18.09 -4.40
CA ALA A 10 0.61 -16.82 -4.09
C ALA A 10 -0.03 -16.84 -2.69
N ALA A 11 -0.75 -17.93 -2.36
CA ALA A 11 -1.34 -18.09 -1.03
C ALA A 11 -0.28 -18.14 0.09
N SER A 12 0.84 -18.84 -0.14
CA SER A 12 1.95 -18.90 0.81
C SER A 12 2.63 -17.54 1.01
N LEU A 13 2.84 -16.78 -0.07
CA LEU A 13 3.41 -15.44 0.01
C LEU A 13 2.49 -14.50 0.77
N LYS A 14 1.19 -14.49 0.43
CA LYS A 14 0.19 -13.67 1.13
C LYS A 14 0.18 -13.98 2.62
N LYS A 15 0.13 -15.27 2.99
CA LYS A 15 0.21 -15.69 4.39
C LYS A 15 1.47 -15.15 5.07
N GLY A 16 2.63 -15.25 4.43
CA GLY A 16 3.88 -14.72 4.97
C GLY A 16 3.83 -13.21 5.23
N LEU A 17 3.16 -12.43 4.38
CA LEU A 17 2.99 -10.99 4.58
C LEU A 17 2.11 -10.66 5.79
N PHE A 18 1.04 -11.45 6.04
CA PHE A 18 0.23 -11.34 7.25
C PHE A 18 1.00 -11.75 8.51
N ASP A 19 1.69 -12.89 8.47
CA ASP A 19 2.43 -13.42 9.62
C ASP A 19 3.57 -12.47 10.06
N GLN A 20 4.14 -11.70 9.11
CA GLN A 20 5.16 -10.67 9.38
C GLN A 20 4.57 -9.31 9.79
N GLY A 21 3.25 -9.13 9.73
CA GLY A 21 2.57 -7.87 10.05
C GLY A 21 2.69 -6.80 8.97
N HIS A 22 3.03 -7.16 7.74
CA HIS A 22 3.01 -6.23 6.59
C HIS A 22 1.60 -5.97 6.08
N LEU A 23 0.70 -6.95 6.24
CA LEU A 23 -0.72 -6.83 5.94
C LEU A 23 -1.51 -7.13 7.22
N ASP A 24 -2.66 -6.47 7.36
CA ASP A 24 -3.55 -6.63 8.50
C ASP A 24 -5.01 -6.84 8.05
N GLU A 25 -5.94 -6.81 9.01
CA GLU A 25 -7.36 -7.03 8.75
C GLU A 25 -7.96 -6.06 7.71
N GLN A 26 -7.41 -4.85 7.58
CA GLN A 26 -7.89 -3.90 6.58
C GLN A 26 -7.65 -4.42 5.16
N PHE A 27 -6.50 -5.06 4.90
CA PHE A 27 -6.24 -5.65 3.59
C PHE A 27 -7.23 -6.78 3.25
N ARG A 28 -7.71 -7.53 4.25
CA ARG A 28 -8.77 -8.54 4.04
C ARG A 28 -10.08 -7.90 3.61
N GLN A 29 -10.44 -6.77 4.22
CA GLN A 29 -11.64 -6.02 3.82
C GLN A 29 -11.55 -5.54 2.38
N VAL A 30 -10.36 -5.15 1.91
CA VAL A 30 -10.12 -4.80 0.50
C VAL A 30 -10.30 -6.04 -0.40
N GLU A 31 -9.82 -7.21 0.01
CA GLU A 31 -10.05 -8.47 -0.73
C GLU A 31 -11.54 -8.84 -0.79
N ASP A 32 -12.31 -8.64 0.29
CA ASP A 32 -13.74 -8.95 0.37
C ASP A 32 -14.62 -8.05 -0.52
N LEU A 33 -14.12 -6.88 -0.91
CA LEU A 33 -14.80 -5.96 -1.84
C LEU A 33 -14.65 -6.39 -3.30
N GLN A 34 -13.74 -7.31 -3.61
CA GLN A 34 -13.55 -7.80 -4.97
C GLN A 34 -14.63 -8.81 -5.34
N ASP A 35 -15.29 -8.60 -6.48
CA ASP A 35 -16.35 -9.47 -7.00
C ASP A 35 -16.21 -9.75 -8.50
N GLU A 36 -17.17 -10.48 -9.08
CA GLU A 36 -17.19 -10.81 -10.51
C GLU A 36 -17.35 -9.58 -11.42
N ALA A 37 -17.93 -8.48 -10.90
CA ALA A 37 -18.08 -7.23 -11.63
C ALA A 37 -16.80 -6.37 -11.60
N SER A 38 -15.93 -6.60 -10.62
CA SER A 38 -14.69 -5.85 -10.38
C SER A 38 -13.49 -6.77 -10.11
N PRO A 39 -13.14 -7.69 -11.03
CA PRO A 39 -12.19 -8.78 -10.76
C PRO A 39 -10.75 -8.33 -10.45
N ASN A 40 -10.40 -7.07 -10.71
CA ASN A 40 -9.08 -6.49 -10.47
C ASN A 40 -9.08 -5.43 -9.35
N PHE A 41 -10.16 -5.31 -8.57
CA PHE A 41 -10.31 -4.26 -7.57
C PHE A 41 -9.11 -4.16 -6.61
N VAL A 42 -8.64 -5.30 -6.08
CA VAL A 42 -7.48 -5.31 -5.15
C VAL A 42 -6.22 -4.79 -5.84
N GLU A 43 -5.99 -5.20 -7.09
CA GLU A 43 -4.84 -4.71 -7.88
C GLU A 43 -4.92 -3.20 -8.07
N GLU A 44 -6.08 -2.67 -8.45
CA GLU A 44 -6.29 -1.24 -8.65
C GLU A 44 -6.02 -0.43 -7.37
N VAL A 45 -6.52 -0.90 -6.22
CA VAL A 45 -6.26 -0.28 -4.91
C VAL A 45 -4.76 -0.27 -4.60
N VAL A 46 -4.07 -1.40 -4.77
CA VAL A 46 -2.63 -1.50 -4.50
C VAL A 46 -1.81 -0.61 -5.46
N VAL A 47 -2.19 -0.53 -6.73
CA VAL A 47 -1.53 0.35 -7.72
C VAL A 47 -1.68 1.82 -7.32
N VAL A 48 -2.88 2.23 -6.92
CA VAL A 48 -3.12 3.61 -6.45
C VAL A 48 -2.32 3.88 -5.17
N PHE A 49 -2.31 2.95 -4.22
CA PHE A 49 -1.53 3.07 -2.98
C PHE A 49 -0.03 3.29 -3.26
N PHE A 50 0.58 2.49 -4.15
CA PHE A 50 2.00 2.65 -4.47
C PHE A 50 2.30 3.95 -5.19
N LYS A 51 1.42 4.39 -6.11
CA LYS A 51 1.58 5.65 -6.83
C LYS A 51 1.53 6.85 -5.87
N ASP A 52 0.54 6.87 -4.97
CA ASP A 52 0.40 7.96 -4.02
C ASP A 52 1.51 7.95 -2.97
N SER A 53 1.86 6.80 -2.42
CA SER A 53 2.94 6.66 -1.44
C SER A 53 4.29 7.08 -2.04
N GLY A 54 4.61 6.65 -3.26
CA GLY A 54 5.84 7.06 -3.95
C GLY A 54 5.94 8.58 -4.16
N ARG A 55 4.83 9.22 -4.55
CA ARG A 55 4.76 10.68 -4.67
C ARG A 55 4.94 11.38 -3.32
N LEU A 56 4.32 10.89 -2.26
CA LEU A 56 4.42 11.47 -0.92
C LEU A 56 5.83 11.35 -0.34
N ILE A 57 6.47 10.19 -0.51
CA ILE A 57 7.86 9.95 -0.08
C ILE A 57 8.79 10.90 -0.83
N SER A 58 8.68 11.00 -2.16
CA SER A 58 9.52 11.92 -2.94
C SER A 58 9.33 13.39 -2.53
N ASN A 59 8.09 13.81 -2.24
CA ASN A 59 7.81 15.15 -1.75
C ASN A 59 8.43 15.41 -0.36
N LEU A 60 8.40 14.40 0.52
CA LEU A 60 9.00 14.48 1.84
C LEU A 60 10.53 14.59 1.74
N GLU A 61 11.17 13.76 0.92
CA GLU A 61 12.62 13.81 0.62
C GLU A 61 13.03 15.21 0.13
N GLN A 62 12.34 15.75 -0.87
CA GLN A 62 12.60 17.10 -1.38
C GLN A 62 12.37 18.20 -0.33
N ALA A 63 11.44 17.99 0.60
CA ALA A 63 11.19 18.96 1.67
C ALA A 63 12.27 18.89 2.76
N LEU A 64 12.86 17.71 3.02
CA LEU A 64 13.95 17.50 3.98
C LEU A 64 15.24 18.20 3.55
N GLU A 65 15.48 18.32 2.25
CA GLU A 65 16.66 18.98 1.68
C GLU A 65 16.60 20.52 1.74
N LYS A 66 15.42 21.11 1.94
CA LYS A 66 15.23 22.56 1.91
C LYS A 66 15.59 23.25 3.23
N TYR A 67 16.22 24.41 3.12
CA TYR A 67 16.50 25.31 4.23
C TYR A 67 15.85 26.69 4.01
N PRO A 68 15.23 27.30 5.04
CA PRO A 68 15.00 26.76 6.37
C PRO A 68 14.03 25.56 6.37
N ARG A 69 14.16 24.69 7.38
CA ARG A 69 13.32 23.49 7.51
C ARG A 69 11.88 23.88 7.82
N ASP A 70 10.95 23.38 7.02
CA ASP A 70 9.51 23.58 7.21
C ASP A 70 8.88 22.31 7.81
N PHE A 71 8.90 22.22 9.14
CA PHE A 71 8.37 21.06 9.87
C PHE A 71 6.86 20.87 9.70
N ASN A 72 6.10 21.95 9.50
CA ASN A 72 4.66 21.85 9.26
C ASN A 72 4.38 21.12 7.94
N ARG A 73 5.19 21.42 6.92
CA ARG A 73 5.09 20.74 5.63
C ARG A 73 5.50 19.28 5.71
N TRP A 74 6.52 18.94 6.51
CA TRP A 74 6.92 17.55 6.72
C TRP A 74 5.82 16.75 7.42
N ASP A 75 5.25 17.31 8.49
CA ASP A 75 4.14 16.70 9.23
C ASP A 75 2.94 16.46 8.30
N ALA A 76 2.58 17.43 7.46
CA ALA A 76 1.50 17.28 6.49
C ALA A 76 1.73 16.11 5.51
N TYR A 77 2.96 15.91 5.01
CA TYR A 77 3.28 14.76 4.14
C TYR A 77 3.25 13.44 4.91
N MET A 78 3.75 13.40 6.14
CA MET A 78 3.71 12.21 6.99
C MET A 78 2.28 11.82 7.37
N GLN A 79 1.42 12.78 7.68
CA GLN A 79 0.00 12.55 7.94
C GLN A 79 -0.72 12.00 6.71
N GLN A 80 -0.45 12.54 5.51
CA GLN A 80 -1.01 12.01 4.27
C GLN A 80 -0.53 10.58 3.99
N LEU A 81 0.76 10.29 4.19
CA LEU A 81 1.33 8.97 3.99
C LEU A 81 0.74 7.95 4.98
N LYS A 82 0.62 8.32 6.26
CA LYS A 82 -0.07 7.50 7.26
C LYS A 82 -1.52 7.25 6.86
N GLY A 83 -2.20 8.29 6.37
CA GLY A 83 -3.56 8.21 5.87
C GLY A 83 -3.69 7.24 4.69
N SER A 84 -2.76 7.24 3.74
CA SER A 84 -2.79 6.28 2.62
C SER A 84 -2.51 4.84 3.05
N CYS A 85 -1.71 4.62 4.10
CA CYS A 85 -1.48 3.27 4.65
C CYS A 85 -2.66 2.74 5.47
N SER A 86 -3.57 3.62 5.92
CA SER A 86 -4.73 3.26 6.74
C SER A 86 -6.04 3.33 5.96
N ARG A 87 -5.97 3.45 4.63
CA ARG A 87 -7.13 3.50 3.73
C ARG A 87 -7.43 2.13 3.16
#